data_AF-A0A364K2L2-F1
#
_entry.id   AF-A0A364K2L2-F1
#
_cell.length_a   1.000
_cell.length_b   1.000
_cell.length_c   1.000
_cell.angle_alpha   90.00
_cell.angle_beta   90.00
_cell.angle_gamma   90.00
#
_symmetry.space_group_name_H-M   'P 1'
#
loop_
_entity.id
_entity.type
_entity.pdbx_description
1 polymer ?
#
loop_
_entity_poly.entity_id
_entity_poly.type
_entity_poly.pdbx_seq_one_letter_code
_entity_poly.pdbx_strand_id
1 'polypeptide(L)'
;MVEDQRKKTLIVVYSTLFLSLLFYVILLWIAPPLYLFSLIPRVLVFLAFPILSIFILIILTPLIIMAWRRLGSRHGWGIIIGLVVVWWLCLISYTIWALLLIVLKSVFHFVA
;
A
#
# COMPACT_ATOMS: atom_id res chain seq x y z
N MET A 1 7.59 -32.68 13.09
CA MET A 1 6.33 -32.01 13.52
C MET A 1 6.46 -30.50 13.74
N VAL A 2 7.48 -29.99 14.46
CA VAL A 2 7.65 -28.54 14.68
C VAL A 2 7.98 -27.76 13.39
N GLU A 3 8.73 -28.35 12.46
CA GLU A 3 9.08 -27.72 11.18
C GLU A 3 7.88 -27.58 10.23
N ASP A 4 6.97 -28.56 10.21
CA ASP A 4 5.75 -28.47 9.39
C ASP A 4 4.84 -27.33 9.84
N GLN A 5 4.69 -27.11 11.15
CA GLN A 5 3.94 -25.97 11.65
C GLN A 5 4.60 -24.63 11.33
N ARG A 6 5.94 -24.55 11.39
CA ARG A 6 6.67 -23.32 11.06
C ARG A 6 6.56 -22.98 9.58
N LYS A 7 6.67 -23.99 8.70
CA LYS A 7 6.49 -23.85 7.25
C LYS A 7 5.07 -23.40 6.90
N LYS A 8 4.06 -23.99 7.53
CA LYS A 8 2.65 -23.61 7.34
C LYS A 8 2.38 -22.18 7.82
N THR A 9 2.98 -21.77 8.94
CA THR A 9 2.88 -20.39 9.46
C THR A 9 3.58 -19.38 8.54
N LEU A 10 4.75 -19.71 8.00
CA LEU A 10 5.46 -18.87 7.02
C LEU A 10 4.60 -18.63 5.78
N ILE A 11 4.02 -19.70 5.23
CA ILE A 11 3.15 -19.61 4.05
C ILE A 11 1.97 -18.68 4.32
N VAL A 12 1.30 -18.82 5.48
CA VAL A 12 0.18 -17.95 5.85
C VAL A 12 0.61 -16.49 5.98
N VAL A 13 1.71 -16.21 6.68
CA VAL A 13 2.18 -14.82 6.87
C VAL A 13 2.54 -14.17 5.53
N TYR A 14 3.29 -14.88 4.68
CA TYR A 14 3.68 -14.34 3.37
C TYR A 14 2.51 -14.22 2.40
N SER A 15 1.59 -15.18 2.38
CA SER A 15 0.40 -15.08 1.52
C SER A 15 -0.50 -13.94 1.96
N THR A 16 -0.65 -13.71 3.27
CA THR A 16 -1.42 -12.58 3.80
C THR A 16 -0.77 -11.25 3.44
N LEU A 17 0.55 -11.12 3.61
CA LEU A 17 1.31 -9.94 3.21
C LEU A 17 1.18 -9.66 1.71
N PHE A 18 1.30 -10.69 0.88
CA PHE A 18 1.14 -10.57 -0.56
C PHE A 18 -0.26 -10.12 -0.95
N LEU A 19 -1.30 -10.72 -0.34
CA LEU A 19 -2.70 -10.33 -0.58
C LEU A 19 -2.96 -8.88 -0.18
N SER A 20 -2.48 -8.44 1.00
CA SER A 20 -2.60 -7.04 1.43
C SER A 20 -1.91 -6.09 0.47
N LEU A 21 -0.74 -6.47 -0.05
CA LEU A 21 0.04 -5.67 -0.99
C LEU A 21 -0.65 -5.58 -2.36
N LEU A 22 -1.18 -6.69 -2.87
CA LEU A 22 -1.92 -6.74 -4.12
C LEU A 22 -3.20 -5.90 -4.05
N PHE A 23 -3.95 -5.98 -2.94
CA PHE A 23 -5.13 -5.15 -2.71
C PHE A 23 -4.79 -3.66 -2.70
N TYR A 24 -3.66 -3.30 -2.07
CA TYR A 24 -3.18 -1.93 -2.03
C TYR A 24 -2.77 -1.39 -3.41
N VAL A 25 -2.06 -2.19 -4.21
CA VAL A 25 -1.71 -1.82 -5.60
C VAL A 25 -2.97 -1.60 -6.45
N ILE A 26 -3.99 -2.44 -6.30
CA ILE A 26 -5.27 -2.29 -6.99
C ILE A 26 -5.96 -0.98 -6.57
N LEU A 27 -6.01 -0.68 -5.27
CA LEU A 27 -6.58 0.58 -4.77
C LEU A 27 -5.84 1.82 -5.31
N LEU A 28 -4.50 1.76 -5.37
CA LEU A 28 -3.67 2.78 -6.00
C LEU A 28 -3.97 2.94 -7.49
N TRP A 29 -4.22 1.85 -8.20
CA TRP A 29 -4.50 1.88 -9.64
C TRP A 29 -5.90 2.41 -9.97
N ILE A 30 -6.88 2.18 -9.10
CA ILE A 30 -8.28 2.60 -9.31
C ILE A 30 -8.47 4.10 -9.01
N ALA A 31 -7.65 4.71 -8.16
CA ALA A 31 -7.81 6.11 -7.82
C ALA A 31 -7.57 7.12 -8.95
N PRO A 32 -6.55 6.99 -9.82
CA PRO A 32 -6.37 7.86 -10.98
C PRO A 32 -7.55 7.88 -11.96
N PRO A 33 -8.12 6.74 -12.39
CA PRO A 33 -9.32 6.77 -13.23
C PRO A 33 -10.53 7.32 -12.47
N LEU A 34 -10.74 6.98 -11.19
CA LEU A 34 -11.79 7.61 -10.38
C LEU A 34 -11.62 9.14 -10.31
N TYR A 35 -10.37 9.64 -10.27
CA TYR A 35 -10.08 11.06 -10.32
C TYR A 35 -10.40 11.69 -11.69
N LEU A 36 -10.09 11.01 -12.78
CA LEU A 36 -10.35 11.51 -14.14
C LEU A 36 -11.85 11.60 -14.46
N PHE A 37 -12.64 10.65 -13.96
CA PHE A 37 -14.06 10.51 -14.30
C PHE A 37 -15.03 11.08 -13.26
N SER A 38 -14.57 11.46 -12.06
CA SER A 38 -15.45 11.99 -11.01
C SER A 38 -15.25 13.49 -10.76
N LEU A 39 -16.35 14.16 -10.40
CA LEU A 39 -16.38 15.54 -9.91
C LEU A 39 -15.81 15.68 -8.47
N ILE A 40 -15.14 14.65 -7.94
CA ILE A 40 -14.68 14.63 -6.55
C ILE A 40 -13.61 15.72 -6.33
N PRO A 41 -13.73 16.54 -5.27
CA PRO A 41 -12.74 17.53 -4.92
C PRO A 41 -11.34 16.92 -4.79
N ARG A 42 -10.34 17.54 -5.45
CA ARG A 42 -8.94 17.06 -5.49
C ARG A 42 -8.37 16.82 -4.08
N VAL A 43 -8.82 17.62 -3.12
CA VAL A 43 -8.43 17.55 -1.71
C VAL A 43 -8.86 16.25 -1.05
N LEU A 44 -10.05 15.71 -1.38
CA LEU A 44 -10.55 14.46 -0.81
C LEU A 44 -9.74 13.25 -1.27
N VAL A 45 -9.34 13.21 -2.54
CA VAL A 45 -8.47 12.15 -3.06
C VAL A 45 -7.08 12.25 -2.42
N PHE A 46 -6.54 13.46 -2.26
CA PHE A 46 -5.27 13.69 -1.56
C PHE A 46 -5.29 13.30 -0.08
N LEU A 47 -6.43 13.44 0.61
CA LEU A 47 -6.57 13.06 2.02
C LEU A 47 -6.88 11.57 2.20
N ALA A 48 -7.61 10.95 1.27
CA ALA A 48 -8.00 9.55 1.37
C ALA A 48 -6.79 8.59 1.38
N PHE A 49 -5.74 8.89 0.63
CA PHE A 49 -4.56 8.03 0.49
C PHE A 49 -3.67 7.93 1.76
N PRO A 50 -3.28 9.05 2.39
CA PRO A 50 -2.60 9.04 3.69
C PRO A 50 -3.40 8.28 4.74
N ILE A 51 -4.72 8.49 4.76
CA ILE A 51 -5.64 7.80 5.67
C ILE A 51 -5.61 6.28 5.40
N LEU A 52 -5.75 5.86 4.14
CA LEU A 52 -5.66 4.45 3.74
C LEU A 52 -4.34 3.80 4.15
N SER A 53 -3.24 4.55 4.00
CA SER A 53 -1.89 4.15 4.41
C SER A 53 -1.80 3.91 5.92
N ILE A 54 -2.37 4.80 6.74
CA ILE A 54 -2.42 4.64 8.20
C ILE A 54 -3.26 3.42 8.57
N PHE A 55 -4.42 3.21 7.94
CA PHE A 55 -5.25 2.03 8.17
C PHE A 55 -4.52 0.73 7.85
N ILE A 56 -3.76 0.70 6.75
CA ILE A 56 -2.94 -0.46 6.38
C ILE A 56 -1.84 -0.72 7.41
N LEU A 57 -1.17 0.32 7.92
CA LEU A 57 -0.18 0.17 9.00
C LEU A 57 -0.81 -0.43 10.26
N ILE A 58 -2.03 0.00 10.63
CA ILE A 58 -2.76 -0.54 11.78
C ILE A 58 -3.05 -2.04 11.60
N ILE A 59 -3.48 -2.45 10.39
CA ILE A 59 -3.79 -3.86 10.08
C ILE A 59 -2.52 -4.73 10.04
N LEU A 60 -1.41 -4.18 9.55
CA LEU A 60 -0.16 -4.92 9.40
C LEU A 60 0.65 -5.04 10.69
N THR A 61 0.50 -4.09 11.62
CA THR A 61 1.16 -4.12 12.93
C THR A 61 0.94 -5.45 13.69
N PRO A 62 -0.31 -5.95 13.88
CA PRO A 62 -0.52 -7.24 14.55
C PRO A 62 0.06 -8.42 13.75
N LEU A 63 0.06 -8.38 12.42
CA LEU A 63 0.70 -9.40 11.58
C LEU A 63 2.22 -9.42 11.78
N ILE A 64 2.86 -8.25 11.86
CA ILE A 64 4.28 -8.10 12.15
C ILE A 64 4.61 -8.64 13.55
N ILE A 65 3.82 -8.29 14.57
CA ILE A 65 4.03 -8.78 15.95
C ILE A 65 3.88 -10.31 16.00
N MET A 66 2.88 -10.86 15.31
CA MET A 66 2.66 -12.30 15.23
C MET A 66 3.80 -13.02 14.51
N ALA A 67 4.27 -12.47 13.39
CA ALA A 67 5.42 -12.97 12.65
C ALA A 67 6.70 -12.92 13.49
N TRP A 68 6.92 -11.82 14.23
CA TRP A 68 8.08 -11.67 15.11
C TRP A 68 8.08 -12.73 16.22
N ARG A 69 6.92 -12.93 16.88
CA ARG A 69 6.78 -13.93 17.95
C ARG A 69 6.97 -15.37 17.45
N ARG A 70 6.51 -15.69 16.23
CA ARG A 70 6.52 -17.08 15.72
C ARG A 70 7.72 -17.44 14.85
N LEU A 71 8.31 -16.48 14.14
CA LEU A 71 9.37 -16.72 13.14
C LEU A 71 10.75 -16.26 13.61
N GLY A 72 10.80 -15.45 14.67
CA GLY A 72 12.02 -14.86 15.23
C GLY A 72 12.32 -13.48 14.66
N SER A 73 13.21 -12.75 15.34
CA SER A 73 13.47 -11.34 15.07
C SER A 73 13.97 -11.05 13.64
N ARG A 74 14.81 -11.93 13.07
CA ARG A 74 15.34 -11.76 11.70
C ARG A 74 14.22 -11.69 10.64
N HIS A 75 13.17 -12.49 10.78
CA HIS A 75 12.04 -12.48 9.85
C HIS A 75 11.10 -11.30 10.11
N GLY A 76 10.88 -10.93 11.38
CA GLY A 76 10.11 -9.73 11.74
C GLY A 76 10.69 -8.46 11.13
N TRP A 77 12.01 -8.26 11.26
CA TRP A 77 12.73 -7.14 10.64
C TRP A 77 12.64 -7.15 9.12
N GLY A 78 12.78 -8.31 8.47
CA GLY A 78 12.63 -8.43 7.01
C GLY A 78 11.24 -8.00 6.51
N ILE A 79 10.18 -8.38 7.23
CA ILE A 79 8.81 -7.98 6.91
C ILE A 79 8.63 -6.46 7.08
N ILE A 80 9.15 -5.88 8.17
CA ILE A 80 9.07 -4.42 8.40
C ILE A 80 9.79 -3.65 7.30
N ILE A 81 11.03 -4.03 6.98
CA ILE A 81 11.82 -3.35 5.94
C ILE A 81 11.13 -3.46 4.59
N GLY A 82 10.67 -4.67 4.22
CA GLY A 82 9.93 -4.88 2.97
C GLY A 82 8.67 -4.01 2.90
N LEU A 83 7.92 -3.92 3.99
CA LEU A 83 6.72 -3.09 4.08
C LEU A 83 7.03 -1.60 3.96
N VAL A 84 8.06 -1.12 4.65
CA VAL A 84 8.50 0.27 4.56
C VAL A 84 8.93 0.62 3.14
N VAL A 85 9.70 -0.25 2.47
CA VAL A 85 10.11 -0.03 1.07
C VAL A 85 8.91 0.04 0.14
N VAL A 86 7.98 -0.91 0.25
CA VAL A 86 6.75 -0.94 -0.56
C VAL A 86 5.92 0.31 -0.32
N TRP A 87 5.79 0.72 0.95
CA TRP A 87 5.07 1.93 1.33
C TRP A 87 5.69 3.19 0.70
N TRP A 88 7.01 3.33 0.73
CA TRP A 88 7.72 4.44 0.07
C TRP A 88 7.55 4.42 -1.45
N LEU A 89 7.69 3.26 -2.11
CA LEU A 89 7.47 3.14 -3.56
C LEU A 89 6.05 3.55 -3.95
N CYS A 90 5.07 3.25 -3.10
CA CYS A 90 3.69 3.65 -3.31
C CYS A 90 3.46 5.16 -3.15
N LEU A 91 4.06 5.79 -2.12
CA LEU A 91 4.06 7.25 -1.97
C LEU A 91 4.68 7.96 -3.16
N ILE A 92 5.78 7.43 -3.71
CA ILE A 92 6.45 7.96 -4.91
C ILE A 92 5.56 7.79 -6.14
N SER A 93 5.02 6.59 -6.39
CA SER A 93 4.12 6.34 -7.53
C SER A 93 2.89 7.25 -7.48
N TYR A 94 2.31 7.43 -6.29
CA TYR A 94 1.20 8.35 -6.07
C TYR A 94 1.56 9.80 -6.38
N THR A 95 2.69 10.30 -5.87
CA THR A 95 3.10 11.69 -6.12
C THR A 95 3.34 11.93 -7.60
N ILE A 96 3.92 10.98 -8.33
CA ILE A 96 4.08 11.05 -9.79
C ILE A 96 2.72 11.13 -10.49
N TRP A 97 1.78 10.25 -10.14
CA TRP A 97 0.43 10.27 -10.72
C TRP A 97 -0.32 11.56 -10.44
N ALA A 98 -0.26 12.06 -9.22
CA ALA A 98 -0.89 13.31 -8.84
C ALA A 98 -0.32 14.50 -9.63
N LEU A 99 1.00 14.54 -9.82
CA LEU A 99 1.68 15.57 -10.63
C LEU A 99 1.25 15.49 -12.09
N LEU A 100 1.23 14.28 -12.66
CA LEU A 100 0.81 14.03 -14.04
C LEU A 100 -0.63 14.50 -14.28
N LEU A 101 -1.54 14.23 -13.34
CA LEU A 101 -2.93 14.68 -13.39
C LEU A 101 -3.08 16.20 -13.29
N ILE A 102 -2.27 16.87 -12.46
CA ILE A 102 -2.23 18.34 -12.38
C ILE A 102 -1.80 18.93 -13.72
N VAL A 103 -0.73 18.38 -14.34
CA VAL A 103 -0.21 18.83 -15.63
C VAL A 103 -1.22 18.62 -16.75
N LEU A 104 -1.84 17.43 -16.83
CA LEU A 104 -2.89 17.16 -17.81
C LEU A 104 -4.04 18.17 -17.69
N LYS A 105 -4.51 18.43 -16.46
CA LYS A 105 -5.59 19.39 -16.23
C LYS A 105 -5.20 20.82 -16.61
N SER A 106 -3.96 21.25 -16.36
CA SER A 106 -3.50 22.58 -16.76
C SER A 106 -3.42 22.72 -18.28
N VAL A 107 -3.03 21.68 -19.00
CA VAL A 107 -3.01 21.69 -20.48
C VAL A 107 -4.43 21.84 -21.04
N PHE A 108 -5.40 21.06 -20.55
CA PHE A 108 -6.79 21.16 -21.03
C PHE A 108 -7.43 22.52 -20.74
N HIS A 109 -7.09 23.17 -19.62
CA HIS A 109 -7.63 24.49 -19.27
C HIS A 109 -6.96 25.65 -20.03
N PHE A 110 -5.81 25.41 -20.65
CA PHE A 110 -5.10 26.39 -21.48
C PHE A 110 -5.49 26.30 -22.96
N VAL A 111 -5.99 25.12 -23.38
CA VAL A 111 -6.44 24.84 -24.76
C VAL A 111 -7.93 25.16 -24.95
N ALA A 112 -8.74 25.14 -23.88
CA ALA A 112 -10.16 25.53 -23.88
C ALA A 112 -10.33 27.03 -23.57
#